data_AF-A0AB34CQA1-F1
#
_entry.id   AF-A0AB34CQA1-F1
#
_cell.length_a   1.000
_cell.length_b   1.000
_cell.length_c   1.000
_cell.angle_alpha   90.00
_cell.angle_beta   90.00
_cell.angle_gamma   90.00
#
_symmetry.space_group_name_H-M   'P 1'
#
loop_
_entity.id
_entity.type
_entity.pdbx_description
1 polymer ?
#
loop_
_entity_poly.entity_id
_entity_poly.type
_entity_poly.pdbx_seq_one_letter_code
_entity_poly.pdbx_strand_id
1 'polypeptide(L)'
;MKITIHKEDALFMHNFFAAPCDTFDTDSLQAQHIQQSLQLAIQQKNAEADSDWKRSLTFLLLFLFLYAALGASLTLDLSTTGAAHKSIEYALEAIPVLIAFSGFFISILYLFLTRASARKQRNWEKSILVLEKYAIGNLFKATHTQGGGTSNYSVPNLYISLALFICVTWLVIYNYLTFTTSGVFGSVISLFISTMVYVILDIQLLKPFIHVVEKDESEKSNADKEQD
;
A
#
# COMPACT_ATOMS: atom_id res chain seq x y z
N MET A 1 -31.99 2.71 -27.21
CA MET A 1 -32.39 1.48 -26.47
C MET A 1 -32.16 1.80 -25.00
N LYS A 2 -33.16 1.69 -24.13
CA LYS A 2 -33.04 2.13 -22.73
C LYS A 2 -32.38 1.06 -21.87
N ILE A 3 -31.33 1.43 -21.15
CA ILE A 3 -30.67 0.58 -20.16
C ILE A 3 -31.22 0.94 -18.78
N THR A 4 -31.74 -0.06 -18.06
CA THR A 4 -32.19 0.07 -16.68
C THR A 4 -31.02 -0.16 -15.73
N ILE A 5 -30.82 0.77 -14.79
CA ILE A 5 -29.77 0.64 -13.77
C ILE A 5 -30.23 -0.35 -12.71
N HIS A 6 -29.39 -1.32 -12.38
CA HIS A 6 -29.69 -2.28 -11.32
C HIS A 6 -29.58 -1.60 -9.94
N LYS A 7 -30.48 -1.95 -9.01
CA LYS A 7 -30.51 -1.39 -7.65
C LYS A 7 -29.18 -1.48 -6.90
N GLU A 8 -28.38 -2.49 -7.23
CA GLU A 8 -27.05 -2.75 -6.65
C GLU A 8 -26.03 -1.65 -6.99
N ASP A 9 -26.17 -1.06 -8.18
CA ASP A 9 -25.24 -0.08 -8.74
C ASP A 9 -25.78 1.36 -8.63
N ALA A 10 -27.02 1.52 -8.17
CA ALA A 10 -27.74 2.80 -8.13
C ALA A 10 -27.03 3.87 -7.29
N LEU A 11 -26.42 3.48 -6.16
CA LEU A 11 -25.68 4.40 -5.29
C LEU A 11 -24.40 4.90 -5.97
N PHE A 12 -23.67 4.01 -6.64
CA PHE A 12 -22.48 4.38 -7.40
C PHE A 12 -22.85 5.27 -8.61
N MET A 13 -23.89 4.92 -9.36
CA MET A 13 -24.36 5.70 -10.51
C MET A 13 -24.89 7.08 -10.10
N HIS A 14 -25.64 7.16 -8.99
CA HIS A 14 -26.11 8.43 -8.42
C HIS A 14 -24.94 9.34 -8.05
N ASN A 15 -23.92 8.79 -7.38
CA ASN A 15 -22.72 9.54 -7.01
C ASN A 15 -21.86 9.90 -8.24
N PHE A 16 -21.82 9.04 -9.25
CA PHE A 16 -21.05 9.24 -10.47
C PHE A 16 -21.64 10.35 -11.37
N PHE A 17 -22.96 10.38 -11.52
CA PHE A 17 -23.66 11.42 -12.30
C PHE A 17 -24.02 12.67 -11.50
N ALA A 18 -23.83 12.65 -10.17
CA ALA A 18 -24.32 13.67 -9.24
C ALA A 18 -25.84 13.97 -9.42
N ALA A 19 -26.59 12.99 -9.92
CA ALA A 19 -28.01 13.12 -10.23
C ALA A 19 -28.69 11.74 -10.15
N PRO A 20 -29.97 11.67 -9.76
CA PRO A 20 -30.74 10.43 -9.82
C PRO A 20 -30.88 9.99 -11.27
N CYS A 21 -30.26 8.86 -11.59
CA CYS A 21 -30.37 8.19 -12.89
C CYS A 21 -30.88 6.78 -12.67
N ASP A 22 -32.13 6.53 -13.09
CA ASP A 22 -32.75 5.20 -13.05
C ASP A 22 -32.68 4.49 -14.41
N THR A 23 -32.62 5.26 -15.50
CA THR A 23 -32.51 4.76 -16.88
C THR A 23 -31.80 5.76 -17.78
N PHE A 24 -30.97 5.29 -18.72
CA PHE A 24 -30.39 6.12 -19.78
C PHE A 24 -30.49 5.43 -21.15
N ASP A 25 -30.55 6.21 -22.22
CA ASP A 25 -30.58 5.68 -23.60
C ASP A 25 -29.15 5.40 -24.10
N THR A 26 -28.99 4.32 -24.87
CA THR A 26 -27.69 3.89 -25.47
C THR A 26 -27.00 4.96 -26.33
N ASP A 27 -27.76 5.86 -26.96
CA ASP A 27 -27.24 6.94 -27.82
C ASP A 27 -27.20 8.30 -27.10
N SER A 28 -27.45 8.31 -25.79
CA SER A 28 -27.45 9.54 -24.99
C SER A 28 -26.03 10.03 -24.69
N LEU A 29 -25.90 11.33 -24.42
CA LEU A 29 -24.66 11.92 -23.90
C LEU A 29 -24.16 11.20 -22.63
N GLN A 30 -25.07 10.60 -21.85
CA GLN A 30 -24.74 9.83 -20.65
C GLN A 30 -24.04 8.50 -20.99
N ALA A 31 -24.45 7.82 -22.05
CA ALA A 31 -23.79 6.60 -22.53
C ALA A 31 -22.37 6.90 -23.07
N GLN A 32 -22.21 8.00 -23.81
CA GLN A 32 -20.89 8.47 -24.24
C GLN A 32 -19.99 8.85 -23.04
N HIS A 33 -20.55 9.49 -22.02
CA HIS A 33 -19.85 9.83 -20.78
C HIS A 33 -19.41 8.58 -19.99
N ILE A 34 -20.24 7.53 -19.95
CA ILE A 34 -19.87 6.22 -19.36
C ILE A 34 -18.72 5.59 -20.14
N GLN A 35 -18.76 5.61 -21.48
CA GLN A 35 -17.70 5.03 -22.29
C GLN A 35 -16.37 5.78 -22.14
N GLN A 36 -16.40 7.12 -22.12
CA GLN A 36 -15.21 7.96 -21.89
C GLN A 36 -14.64 7.74 -20.48
N SER A 37 -15.49 7.73 -19.45
CA SER A 37 -15.06 7.48 -18.07
C SER A 37 -14.51 6.07 -17.87
N LEU A 38 -15.03 5.06 -18.57
CA LEU A 38 -14.47 3.71 -18.59
C LEU A 38 -13.05 3.71 -19.17
N GLN A 39 -12.82 4.38 -20.31
CA GLN A 39 -11.50 4.49 -20.91
C GLN A 39 -10.51 5.23 -19.98
N LEU A 40 -10.95 6.33 -19.37
CA LEU A 40 -10.15 7.08 -18.40
C LEU A 40 -9.83 6.24 -17.15
N ALA A 41 -10.81 5.50 -16.61
CA ALA A 41 -10.61 4.63 -15.46
C ALA A 41 -9.59 3.51 -15.74
N ILE A 42 -9.62 2.91 -16.95
CA ILE A 42 -8.63 1.92 -17.37
C ILE A 42 -7.24 2.56 -17.49
N GLN A 43 -7.13 3.74 -18.11
CA GLN A 43 -5.86 4.46 -18.23
C GLN A 43 -5.29 4.83 -16.85
N GLN A 44 -6.12 5.34 -15.95
CA GLN A 44 -5.71 5.68 -14.58
C GLN A 44 -5.27 4.43 -13.80
N LYS A 45 -6.02 3.31 -13.89
CA LYS A 45 -5.61 2.04 -13.28
C LYS A 45 -4.21 1.61 -13.74
N ASN A 46 -3.93 1.69 -15.05
CA ASN A 46 -2.64 1.28 -15.60
C ASN A 46 -1.51 2.22 -15.17
N ALA A 47 -1.73 3.54 -15.23
CA ALA A 47 -0.75 4.53 -14.77
C ALA A 47 -0.42 4.37 -13.28
N GLU A 48 -1.42 4.05 -12.46
CA GLU A 48 -1.24 3.77 -11.04
C GLU A 48 -0.49 2.45 -10.80
N ALA A 49 -0.80 1.40 -11.58
CA ALA A 49 -0.08 0.14 -11.50
C ALA A 49 1.41 0.30 -11.82
N ASP A 50 1.75 1.12 -12.83
CA ASP A 50 3.13 1.44 -13.18
C ASP A 50 3.84 2.22 -12.07
N SER A 51 3.15 3.17 -11.44
CA SER A 51 3.66 3.94 -10.31
C SER A 51 3.91 3.05 -9.09
N ASP A 52 2.96 2.16 -8.80
CA ASP A 52 3.04 1.19 -7.69
C ASP A 52 4.19 0.21 -7.90
N TRP A 53 4.42 -0.24 -9.14
CA TRP A 53 5.57 -1.07 -9.50
C TRP A 53 6.90 -0.34 -9.23
N LYS A 54 7.04 0.91 -9.70
CA LYS A 54 8.25 1.72 -9.47
C LYS A 54 8.51 1.92 -7.98
N ARG A 55 7.47 2.21 -7.21
CA ARG A 55 7.57 2.37 -5.75
C ARG A 55 8.01 1.07 -5.09
N SER A 56 7.42 -0.06 -5.48
CA SER A 56 7.81 -1.39 -4.99
C SER A 56 9.28 -1.69 -5.26
N LEU A 57 9.75 -1.42 -6.48
CA LEU A 57 11.15 -1.58 -6.86
C LEU A 57 12.09 -0.74 -6.00
N THR A 58 11.74 0.51 -5.69
CA THR A 58 12.53 1.37 -4.80
C THR A 58 12.68 0.75 -3.40
N PHE A 59 11.61 0.19 -2.82
CA PHE A 59 11.69 -0.51 -1.54
C PHE A 59 12.56 -1.77 -1.63
N LEU A 60 12.46 -2.55 -2.69
CA LEU A 60 13.30 -3.74 -2.89
C LEU A 60 14.79 -3.39 -2.98
N LEU A 61 15.14 -2.31 -3.70
CA LEU A 61 16.51 -1.80 -3.77
C LEU A 61 17.00 -1.33 -2.40
N LEU A 62 16.14 -0.67 -1.62
CA LEU A 62 16.46 -0.26 -0.26
C LEU A 62 16.68 -1.46 0.66
N PHE A 63 15.88 -2.53 0.56
CA PHE A 63 16.12 -3.76 1.32
C PHE A 63 17.43 -4.44 0.90
N LEU A 64 17.75 -4.48 -0.40
CA LEU A 64 19.02 -5.01 -0.87
C LEU A 64 20.20 -4.23 -0.28
N PHE A 65 20.11 -2.90 -0.28
CA PHE A 65 21.11 -2.04 0.36
C PHE A 65 21.25 -2.32 1.85
N LEU A 66 20.12 -2.45 2.58
CA LEU A 66 20.14 -2.74 4.01
C LEU A 66 20.71 -4.12 4.33
N TYR A 67 20.43 -5.14 3.51
CA TYR A 67 21.05 -6.46 3.65
C TYR A 67 22.56 -6.40 3.41
N ALA A 68 23.01 -5.65 2.40
CA ALA A 68 24.43 -5.46 2.15
C ALA A 68 25.13 -4.72 3.30
N ALA A 69 24.50 -3.65 3.81
CA ALA A 69 24.99 -2.89 4.96
C ALA A 69 25.06 -3.74 6.24
N LEU A 70 24.05 -4.59 6.48
CA LEU A 70 24.04 -5.52 7.59
C LEU A 70 25.11 -6.61 7.44
N GLY A 71 25.26 -7.17 6.24
CA GLY A 71 26.32 -8.14 5.95
C GLY A 71 27.71 -7.55 6.21
N ALA A 72 27.96 -6.33 5.72
CA ALA A 72 29.19 -5.61 5.97
C ALA A 72 29.42 -5.38 7.47
N SER A 73 28.42 -4.89 8.21
CA SER A 73 28.58 -4.61 9.65
C SER A 73 28.85 -5.85 10.50
N LEU A 74 28.38 -7.04 10.08
CA LEU A 74 28.67 -8.30 10.76
C LEU A 74 30.03 -8.90 10.41
N THR A 75 30.57 -8.59 9.22
CA THR A 75 31.87 -9.13 8.75
C THR A 75 33.06 -8.23 9.06
N LEU A 76 32.83 -6.94 9.32
CA LEU A 76 33.88 -5.99 9.66
C LEU A 76 34.29 -6.20 11.11
N ASP A 77 35.47 -6.79 11.31
CA ASP A 77 36.06 -6.96 12.64
C ASP A 77 36.58 -5.63 13.18
N LEU A 78 35.65 -4.82 13.70
CA LEU A 78 35.91 -3.50 14.29
C LEU A 78 36.67 -3.59 15.63
N SER A 79 36.85 -4.79 16.19
CA SER A 79 37.58 -5.03 17.44
C SER A 79 39.10 -4.89 17.30
N THR A 80 39.63 -4.97 16.08
CA THR A 80 41.07 -4.91 15.81
C THR A 80 41.68 -3.51 15.89
N THR A 81 40.86 -2.46 15.94
CA THR A 81 41.34 -1.09 16.09
C THR A 81 41.28 -0.73 17.58
N GLY A 82 42.41 -0.85 18.28
CA GLY A 82 42.55 -0.66 19.73
C GLY A 82 41.86 0.59 20.30
N ALA A 83 40.56 0.49 20.55
CA ALA A 83 39.74 1.58 21.04
C ALA A 83 39.88 1.63 22.56
N ALA A 84 40.61 2.63 23.05
CA ALA A 84 40.93 2.85 24.46
C ALA A 84 39.70 3.15 25.36
N HIS A 85 38.46 3.10 24.85
CA HIS A 85 37.25 3.44 25.58
C HIS A 85 36.13 2.41 25.36
N LYS A 86 35.71 1.74 26.45
CA LYS A 86 34.57 0.79 26.50
C LYS A 86 33.28 1.30 25.86
N SER A 87 33.04 2.61 25.86
CA SER A 87 31.83 3.20 25.26
C SER A 87 31.78 3.09 23.74
N ILE A 88 32.94 3.09 23.06
CA ILE A 88 33.03 2.97 21.60
C ILE A 88 32.73 1.53 21.18
N GLU A 89 33.21 0.56 21.96
CA GLU A 89 32.97 -0.87 21.73
C GLU A 89 31.47 -1.21 21.79
N TYR A 90 30.77 -0.74 22.84
CA TYR A 90 29.31 -0.89 22.93
C TYR A 90 28.55 -0.17 21.82
N ALA A 91 29.03 0.99 21.36
CA ALA A 91 28.40 1.71 20.26
C ALA A 91 28.54 0.97 18.92
N LEU A 92 29.68 0.33 18.69
CA LEU A 92 29.94 -0.47 17.50
C LEU A 92 29.10 -1.76 17.48
N GLU A 93 28.92 -2.40 18.64
CA GLU A 93 28.09 -3.60 18.78
C GLU A 93 26.59 -3.32 18.52
N ALA A 94 26.13 -2.09 18.73
CA ALA A 94 24.74 -1.68 18.47
C ALA A 94 24.44 -1.40 16.98
N ILE A 95 25.45 -1.23 16.12
CA ILE A 95 25.25 -0.86 14.70
C ILE A 95 24.39 -1.90 13.95
N PRO A 96 24.67 -3.21 14.02
CA PRO A 96 23.84 -4.23 13.36
C PRO A 96 22.38 -4.19 13.85
N VAL A 97 22.16 -3.94 15.15
CA VAL A 97 20.83 -3.85 15.76
C VAL A 97 20.05 -2.65 15.19
N LEU A 98 20.71 -1.50 15.03
CA LEU A 98 20.09 -0.29 14.45
C LEU A 98 19.74 -0.47 12.96
N ILE A 99 20.61 -1.13 12.18
CA ILE A 99 20.34 -1.46 10.78
C ILE A 99 19.14 -2.41 10.70
N ALA A 100 19.09 -3.44 11.55
CA ALA A 100 17.98 -4.39 11.59
C ALA A 100 16.66 -3.75 12.03
N PHE A 101 16.68 -2.84 13.01
CA PHE A 101 15.52 -2.06 13.38
C PHE A 101 15.02 -1.19 12.22
N SER A 102 15.92 -0.52 11.51
CA SER A 102 15.59 0.30 10.35
C SER A 102 14.97 -0.55 9.23
N GLY A 103 15.53 -1.72 8.95
CA GLY A 103 14.96 -2.67 7.99
C GLY A 103 13.58 -3.17 8.39
N PHE A 104 13.37 -3.48 9.66
CA PHE A 104 12.05 -3.82 10.19
C PHE A 104 11.05 -2.68 10.04
N PHE A 105 11.41 -1.46 10.42
CA PHE A 105 10.54 -0.29 10.28
C PHE A 105 10.13 -0.04 8.83
N ILE A 106 11.09 -0.06 7.90
CA ILE A 106 10.86 0.12 6.45
C ILE A 106 10.00 -1.03 5.90
N SER A 107 10.17 -2.26 6.39
CA SER A 107 9.37 -3.41 5.98
C SER A 107 7.89 -3.31 6.37
N ILE A 108 7.58 -2.72 7.52
CA ILE A 108 6.20 -2.43 7.91
C ILE A 108 5.60 -1.38 6.99
N LEU A 109 6.33 -0.31 6.69
CA LEU A 109 5.86 0.72 5.76
C LEU A 109 5.57 0.12 4.37
N TYR A 110 6.46 -0.75 3.88
CA TYR A 110 6.26 -1.47 2.63
C TYR A 110 5.00 -2.35 2.67
N LEU A 111 4.77 -3.09 3.77
CA LEU A 111 3.57 -3.89 3.94
C LEU A 111 2.27 -3.08 3.86
N PHE A 112 2.21 -1.93 4.55
CA PHE A 112 1.05 -1.05 4.51
C PHE A 112 0.84 -0.46 3.12
N LEU A 113 1.92 -0.07 2.45
CA LEU A 113 1.90 0.43 1.10
C LEU A 113 1.33 -0.60 0.12
N THR A 114 1.82 -1.83 0.18
CA THR A 114 1.34 -2.93 -0.67
C THR A 114 -0.14 -3.25 -0.39
N ARG A 115 -0.57 -3.20 0.87
CA ARG A 115 -1.99 -3.35 1.24
C ARG A 115 -2.85 -2.21 0.70
N ALA A 116 -2.37 -0.97 0.76
CA ALA A 116 -3.07 0.20 0.23
C ALA A 116 -3.22 0.12 -1.29
N SER A 117 -2.13 -0.21 -2.01
CA SER A 117 -2.14 -0.49 -3.45
C SER A 117 -3.14 -1.58 -3.82
N ALA A 118 -3.15 -2.70 -3.10
CA ALA A 118 -4.08 -3.78 -3.36
C ALA A 118 -5.55 -3.37 -3.16
N ARG A 119 -5.86 -2.55 -2.14
CA ARG A 119 -7.22 -2.00 -1.95
C ARG A 119 -7.60 -1.06 -3.10
N LYS A 120 -6.69 -0.18 -3.50
CA LYS A 120 -6.91 0.77 -4.59
C LYS A 120 -7.16 0.06 -5.93
N GLN A 121 -6.34 -0.95 -6.24
CA GLN A 121 -6.52 -1.77 -7.44
C GLN A 121 -7.88 -2.49 -7.45
N ARG A 122 -8.29 -3.08 -6.32
CA ARG A 122 -9.62 -3.71 -6.19
C ARG A 122 -10.76 -2.71 -6.36
N ASN A 123 -10.60 -1.49 -5.85
CA ASN A 123 -11.61 -0.44 -6.01
C ASN A 123 -11.74 -0.03 -7.49
N TRP A 124 -10.63 0.16 -8.20
CA TRP A 124 -10.65 0.41 -9.64
C TRP A 124 -11.29 -0.73 -10.43
N GLU A 125 -10.99 -1.98 -10.09
CA GLU A 125 -11.60 -3.15 -10.73
C GLU A 125 -13.11 -3.20 -10.53
N LYS A 126 -13.60 -2.86 -9.34
CA LYS A 126 -15.05 -2.71 -9.07
C LYS A 126 -15.66 -1.59 -9.90
N SER A 127 -15.05 -0.39 -9.92
CA SER A 127 -15.56 0.75 -10.69
C SER A 127 -15.61 0.44 -12.19
N ILE A 128 -14.57 -0.21 -12.73
CA ILE A 128 -14.50 -0.63 -14.14
C ILE A 128 -15.59 -1.67 -14.44
N LEU A 129 -15.80 -2.66 -13.57
CA LEU A 129 -16.86 -3.67 -13.73
C LEU A 129 -18.25 -3.03 -13.81
N VAL A 130 -18.52 -2.03 -12.96
CA VAL A 130 -19.80 -1.31 -12.97
C VAL A 130 -19.93 -0.50 -14.27
N LEU A 131 -18.93 0.31 -14.63
CA LEU A 131 -18.96 1.12 -15.85
C LEU A 131 -19.08 0.26 -17.13
N GLU A 132 -18.39 -0.88 -17.18
CA GLU A 132 -18.41 -1.79 -18.32
C GLU A 132 -19.79 -2.41 -18.55
N LYS A 133 -20.51 -2.79 -17.47
CA LYS A 133 -21.88 -3.33 -17.54
C LYS A 133 -22.83 -2.40 -18.29
N TYR A 134 -22.56 -1.10 -18.26
CA TYR A 134 -23.40 -0.03 -18.80
C TYR A 134 -22.87 0.58 -20.11
N ALA A 135 -21.62 0.29 -20.51
CA ALA A 135 -21.01 0.80 -21.74
C ALA A 135 -21.30 -0.10 -22.96
N ILE A 136 -20.56 -1.21 -23.14
CA ILE A 136 -20.56 -1.99 -24.40
C ILE A 136 -20.25 -3.49 -24.15
N GLY A 137 -20.82 -4.08 -23.10
CA GLY A 137 -20.77 -5.54 -22.87
C GLY A 137 -19.63 -6.03 -21.96
N ASN A 138 -19.67 -7.33 -21.63
CA ASN A 138 -19.03 -7.92 -20.44
C ASN A 138 -17.59 -8.45 -20.67
N LEU A 139 -16.73 -7.73 -21.39
CA LEU A 139 -15.41 -8.26 -21.80
C LEU A 139 -14.47 -8.47 -20.60
N PHE A 140 -14.38 -7.52 -19.68
CA PHE A 140 -13.61 -7.62 -18.45
C PHE A 140 -14.19 -8.71 -17.56
N LYS A 141 -15.51 -8.81 -17.43
CA LYS A 141 -16.14 -9.94 -16.71
C LYS A 141 -15.82 -11.28 -17.37
N ALA A 142 -15.93 -11.41 -18.69
CA ALA A 142 -15.65 -12.64 -19.42
C ALA A 142 -14.18 -13.06 -19.32
N THR A 143 -13.26 -12.10 -19.37
CA THR A 143 -11.81 -12.34 -19.21
C THR A 143 -11.47 -12.72 -17.77
N HIS A 144 -12.08 -12.05 -16.79
CA HIS A 144 -11.88 -12.31 -15.37
C HIS A 144 -12.53 -13.62 -14.91
N THR A 145 -13.67 -14.03 -15.52
CA THR A 145 -14.33 -15.31 -15.22
C THR A 145 -13.75 -16.48 -16.00
N GLN A 146 -13.24 -16.31 -17.22
CA GLN A 146 -12.50 -17.36 -17.95
C GLN A 146 -11.19 -17.74 -17.25
N GLY A 147 -10.61 -16.83 -16.48
CA GLY A 147 -9.48 -17.15 -15.60
C GLY A 147 -9.84 -18.11 -14.47
N GLY A 148 -11.13 -18.26 -14.10
CA GLY A 148 -11.67 -18.86 -12.87
C GLY A 148 -11.44 -20.36 -12.59
N GLY A 149 -10.35 -20.96 -13.06
CA GLY A 149 -9.89 -22.27 -12.59
C GLY A 149 -9.26 -22.20 -11.18
N THR A 150 -9.13 -23.36 -10.52
CA THR A 150 -8.71 -23.56 -9.11
C THR A 150 -7.28 -23.13 -8.75
N SER A 151 -6.61 -22.31 -9.56
CA SER A 151 -5.21 -21.90 -9.38
C SER A 151 -4.96 -20.42 -9.75
N ASN A 152 -5.88 -19.51 -9.43
CA ASN A 152 -5.63 -18.08 -9.62
C ASN A 152 -4.95 -17.47 -8.39
N TYR A 153 -3.63 -17.36 -8.45
CA TYR A 153 -2.93 -16.45 -7.57
C TYR A 153 -3.28 -15.03 -7.97
N SER A 154 -3.91 -14.28 -7.06
CA SER A 154 -4.09 -12.85 -7.31
C SER A 154 -2.73 -12.17 -7.14
N VAL A 155 -2.29 -11.45 -8.17
CA VAL A 155 -1.06 -10.65 -8.16
C VAL A 155 -0.96 -9.77 -6.91
N PRO A 156 -2.04 -9.10 -6.45
CA PRO A 156 -2.00 -8.34 -5.19
C PRO A 156 -1.71 -9.20 -3.95
N ASN A 157 -2.27 -10.41 -3.85
CA ASN A 157 -1.99 -11.29 -2.70
C ASN A 157 -0.56 -11.82 -2.73
N LEU A 158 0.04 -12.03 -3.91
CA LEU A 158 1.46 -12.38 -4.03
C LEU A 158 2.35 -11.26 -3.47
N TYR A 159 2.11 -10.01 -3.86
CA TYR A 159 2.86 -8.88 -3.31
C TYR A 159 2.67 -8.71 -1.80
N ILE A 160 1.44 -8.86 -1.29
CA ILE A 160 1.18 -8.80 0.16
C ILE A 160 1.94 -9.92 0.88
N SER A 161 1.94 -11.13 0.34
CA SER A 161 2.64 -12.27 0.93
C SER A 161 4.16 -12.05 0.93
N LEU A 162 4.71 -11.51 -0.16
CA LEU A 162 6.11 -11.12 -0.25
C LEU A 162 6.47 -10.03 0.78
N ALA A 163 5.63 -9.00 0.93
CA ALA A 163 5.84 -7.94 1.90
C ALA A 163 5.79 -8.48 3.34
N LEU A 164 4.86 -9.40 3.65
CA LEU A 164 4.80 -10.10 4.94
C LEU A 164 6.06 -10.93 5.18
N PHE A 165 6.53 -11.67 4.17
CA PHE A 165 7.75 -12.47 4.28
C PHE A 165 8.97 -11.59 4.59
N ILE A 166 9.14 -10.47 3.88
CA ILE A 166 10.21 -9.50 4.14
C ILE A 166 10.08 -8.93 5.56
N CYS A 167 8.87 -8.57 5.98
CA CYS A 167 8.61 -8.03 7.31
C CYS A 167 8.96 -9.02 8.44
N VAL A 168 8.53 -10.28 8.32
CA VAL A 168 8.85 -11.33 9.29
C VAL A 168 10.35 -11.61 9.31
N THR A 169 11.00 -11.62 8.15
CA THR A 169 12.46 -11.82 8.06
C THR A 169 13.21 -10.74 8.83
N TRP A 170 12.89 -9.46 8.60
CA TRP A 170 13.52 -8.37 9.35
C TRP A 170 13.18 -8.39 10.85
N LEU A 171 11.97 -8.77 11.22
CA LEU A 171 11.57 -8.92 12.63
C LEU A 171 12.42 -9.99 13.34
N VAL A 172 12.62 -11.13 12.68
CA VAL A 172 13.44 -12.23 13.21
C VAL A 172 14.90 -11.80 13.34
N ILE A 173 15.46 -11.16 12.32
CA ILE A 173 16.84 -10.65 12.34
C ILE A 173 17.02 -9.63 13.47
N TYR A 174 16.09 -8.67 13.60
CA TYR A 174 16.14 -7.65 14.64
C TYR A 174 16.08 -8.26 16.05
N ASN A 175 15.18 -9.21 16.29
CA ASN A 175 15.10 -9.90 17.59
C ASN A 175 16.32 -10.76 17.86
N TYR A 176 16.85 -11.46 16.85
CA TYR A 176 18.05 -12.27 16.97
C TYR A 176 19.26 -11.41 17.36
N LEU A 177 19.52 -10.31 16.65
CA LEU A 177 20.64 -9.42 16.94
C LEU A 177 20.49 -8.74 18.30
N THR A 178 19.27 -8.35 18.66
CA THR A 178 19.02 -7.78 20.00
C THR A 178 19.27 -8.82 21.10
N PHE A 179 18.89 -10.08 20.88
CA PHE A 179 19.17 -11.18 21.78
C PHE A 179 20.68 -11.44 21.94
N THR A 180 21.45 -11.40 20.85
CA THR A 180 22.91 -11.61 20.92
C THR A 180 23.63 -10.48 21.65
N THR A 181 23.19 -9.23 21.49
CA THR A 181 23.85 -8.05 22.10
C THR A 181 23.41 -7.79 23.54
N SER A 182 22.14 -8.04 23.88
CA SER A 182 21.56 -7.63 25.17
C SER A 182 20.80 -8.73 25.92
N GLY A 183 20.90 -9.97 25.42
CA GLY A 183 20.32 -11.15 26.05
C GLY A 183 18.80 -11.20 26.00
N VAL A 184 18.22 -12.01 26.90
CA VAL A 184 16.77 -12.26 26.96
C VAL A 184 15.98 -10.97 27.22
N PHE A 185 16.46 -10.11 28.13
CA PHE A 185 15.77 -8.85 28.45
C PHE A 185 15.65 -7.93 27.23
N GLY A 186 16.73 -7.81 26.45
CA GLY A 186 16.72 -7.06 25.21
C GLY A 186 15.73 -7.61 24.18
N SER A 187 15.68 -8.94 24.03
CA SER A 187 14.75 -9.60 23.10
C SER A 187 13.28 -9.35 23.46
N VAL A 188 12.93 -9.34 24.75
CA VAL A 188 11.56 -9.02 25.19
C VAL A 188 11.23 -7.55 24.88
N ILE A 189 12.17 -6.64 25.12
CA ILE A 189 12.01 -5.22 24.80
C ILE A 189 11.87 -5.00 23.29
N SER A 190 12.69 -5.65 22.46
CA SER A 190 12.59 -5.54 21.00
C SER A 190 11.26 -6.04 20.49
N LEU A 191 10.74 -7.15 21.02
CA LEU A 191 9.43 -7.67 20.63
C LEU A 191 8.30 -6.69 20.99
N PHE A 192 8.39 -6.07 22.18
CA PHE A 192 7.44 -5.05 22.61
C PHE A 192 7.50 -3.81 21.70
N ILE A 193 8.69 -3.28 21.41
CA ILE A 193 8.89 -2.15 20.50
C ILE A 193 8.35 -2.49 19.10
N SER A 194 8.66 -3.67 18.57
CA SER A 194 8.17 -4.10 17.26
C SER A 194 6.64 -4.13 17.19
N THR A 195 5.99 -4.60 18.24
CA THR A 195 4.53 -4.64 18.33
C THR A 195 3.95 -3.22 18.43
N MET A 196 4.54 -2.36 19.26
CA MET A 196 4.12 -0.95 19.39
C MET A 196 4.27 -0.18 18.08
N VAL A 197 5.39 -0.35 17.37
CA VAL A 197 5.64 0.28 16.07
C VAL A 197 4.57 -0.14 15.06
N TYR A 198 4.24 -1.44 14.99
CA TYR A 198 3.17 -1.93 14.12
C TYR A 198 1.82 -1.28 14.46
N VAL A 199 1.43 -1.25 15.74
CA VAL A 199 0.14 -0.68 16.18
C VAL A 199 0.06 0.82 15.93
N ILE A 200 1.12 1.58 16.25
CA ILE A 200 1.16 3.03 16.02
C ILE A 200 1.05 3.33 14.53
N LEU A 201 1.78 2.61 13.69
CA LEU A 201 1.70 2.80 12.23
C LEU A 201 0.33 2.40 11.70
N ASP A 202 -0.27 1.31 12.18
CA ASP A 202 -1.62 0.91 11.78
C ASP A 202 -2.62 2.04 12.07
N ILE A 203 -2.61 2.59 13.29
CA ILE A 203 -3.49 3.70 13.69
C ILE A 203 -3.23 4.96 12.85
N GLN A 204 -1.96 5.36 12.69
CA GLN A 204 -1.59 6.60 11.99
C GLN A 204 -1.91 6.55 10.49
N LEU A 205 -1.85 5.35 9.90
CA LEU A 205 -2.10 5.14 8.47
C LEU A 205 -3.58 4.81 8.19
N LEU A 206 -4.37 4.44 9.20
CA LEU A 206 -5.82 4.23 9.13
C LEU A 206 -6.64 5.53 9.07
N LYS A 207 -6.09 6.64 8.59
CA LYS A 207 -6.85 7.89 8.46
C LYS A 207 -7.94 7.73 7.39
N PRO A 208 -9.23 7.90 7.74
CA PRO A 208 -10.31 7.78 6.77
C PRO A 208 -10.22 8.89 5.71
N PHE A 209 -10.50 8.52 4.46
CA PHE A 209 -10.52 9.43 3.30
C PHE A 209 -11.46 10.64 3.48
N ILE A 210 -12.42 10.55 4.40
CA ILE A 210 -13.38 11.61 4.76
C ILE A 210 -12.64 12.89 5.17
N HIS A 211 -11.50 12.77 5.86
CA HIS A 211 -10.72 13.94 6.28
C HIS A 211 -10.04 14.70 5.13
N VAL A 212 -9.88 14.11 3.93
CA VAL A 212 -9.32 14.84 2.78
C VAL A 212 -10.42 15.67 2.11
N VAL A 213 -11.63 15.12 1.98
CA VAL A 213 -12.77 15.82 1.38
C VAL A 213 -13.25 16.95 2.29
N GLU A 214 -13.39 16.73 3.60
CA GLU A 214 -13.76 17.78 4.55
C GLU A 214 -12.70 18.87 4.65
N LYS A 215 -11.41 18.53 4.54
CA LYS A 215 -10.33 19.51 4.62
C LYS A 215 -10.29 20.39 3.37
N ASP A 216 -10.42 19.80 2.17
CA ASP A 216 -10.51 20.56 0.92
C ASP A 216 -11.75 21.46 0.86
N GLU A 217 -12.89 21.03 1.40
CA GLU A 217 -14.10 21.86 1.50
C GLU A 217 -13.94 22.98 2.54
N SER A 218 -13.31 22.70 3.68
CA SER A 218 -13.06 23.71 4.72
C SER A 218 -12.02 24.76 4.28
N GLU A 219 -11.00 24.37 3.51
CA GLU A 219 -9.98 25.28 2.99
C GLU A 219 -10.55 26.18 1.89
N LYS A 220 -11.43 25.64 1.02
CA LYS A 220 -12.18 26.46 0.05
C LYS A 220 -13.16 27.42 0.73
N SER A 221 -13.90 26.96 1.73
CA SER A 221 -14.86 27.81 2.46
C SER A 221 -14.19 28.94 3.25
N ASN A 222 -12.92 28.79 3.65
CA ASN A 222 -12.17 29.84 4.32
C ASN A 222 -11.53 30.82 3.31
N ALA A 223 -11.08 30.33 2.15
CA ALA A 223 -10.58 31.19 1.07
C ALA A 223 -11.66 32.13 0.49
N ASP A 224 -12.91 31.65 0.39
CA ASP A 224 -14.03 32.48 -0.08
C ASP A 224 -14.48 33.53 0.96
N LYS A 225 -14.18 33.33 2.26
CA LYS A 225 -14.51 34.31 3.33
C LYS A 225 -13.46 35.40 3.52
N GLU A 226 -12.26 35.23 2.98
CA GLU A 226 -11.20 36.26 3.02
C GLU A 226 -11.24 37.21 1.82
N GLN A 227 -12.18 37.02 0.88
CA GLN A 227 -12.35 37.88 -0.31
C GLN A 227 -13.59 38.81 -0.26
N ASP A 228 -14.40 38.74 0.79
CA ASP A 228 -15.51 39.68 1.08
C ASP A 228 -15.13 40.66 2.21
#